data_AF-A0A3N5TGH2-F1
#
_entry.id   AF-A0A3N5TGH2-F1
#
_cell.length_a   1.000
_cell.length_b   1.000
_cell.length_c   1.000
_cell.angle_alpha   90.00
_cell.angle_beta   90.00
_cell.angle_gamma   90.00
#
_symmetry.space_group_name_H-M   'P 1'
#
loop_
_entity.id
_entity.type
_entity.pdbx_description
1 polymer ?
#
loop_
_entity_poly.entity_id
_entity_poly.type
_entity_poly.pdbx_seq_one_letter_code
_entity_poly.pdbx_strand_id
1 'polypeptide(L)'
;MQKIDKNQPNFGKFIYGVDGKTIKVKFDKLRQKTAKIIIAIRDILLEKQIPIFRLKDHCKICQFSNTCHDSAILNSDFRAIRF
;
A
#
# COMPACT_ATOMS: atom_id res chain seq x y z
N MET A 1 10.93 10.06 -17.58
CA MET A 1 10.26 8.88 -18.18
C MET A 1 11.17 7.67 -18.04
N GLN A 2 10.78 6.65 -17.28
CA GLN A 2 11.57 5.41 -17.17
C GLN A 2 11.43 4.61 -18.47
N LYS A 3 12.55 4.20 -19.06
CA LYS A 3 12.60 3.34 -20.26
C LYS A 3 11.96 1.99 -19.90
N ILE A 4 10.88 1.64 -20.58
CA ILE A 4 10.24 0.33 -20.43
C ILE A 4 11.15 -0.70 -21.11
N ASP A 5 11.69 -1.63 -20.34
CA ASP A 5 12.45 -2.75 -20.86
C ASP A 5 11.54 -3.57 -21.80
N LYS A 6 11.97 -3.78 -23.04
CA LYS A 6 11.17 -4.46 -24.08
C LYS A 6 10.86 -5.92 -23.71
N ASN A 7 11.57 -6.48 -22.74
CA ASN A 7 11.39 -7.86 -22.27
C ASN A 7 10.48 -8.00 -21.04
N GLN A 8 9.81 -6.93 -20.59
CA GLN A 8 8.89 -7.08 -19.46
C GLN A 8 7.65 -7.87 -19.87
N PRO A 9 7.29 -8.94 -19.13
CA PRO A 9 6.06 -9.69 -19.40
C PRO A 9 4.85 -8.78 -19.23
N ASN A 10 3.83 -8.93 -20.07
CA ASN A 10 2.59 -8.15 -19.98
C ASN A 10 1.62 -8.69 -18.91
N PHE A 11 1.90 -9.89 -18.40
CA PHE A 11 1.04 -10.61 -17.48
C PHE A 11 1.83 -11.30 -16.37
N GLY A 12 1.18 -11.46 -15.22
CA GLY A 12 1.61 -12.31 -14.12
C GLY A 12 0.51 -13.25 -13.68
N LYS A 13 0.85 -14.15 -12.76
CA LYS A 13 -0.08 -15.12 -12.18
C LYS A 13 0.06 -15.08 -10.67
N PHE A 14 -1.04 -14.84 -9.97
CA PHE A 14 -1.13 -15.11 -8.54
C PHE A 14 -1.56 -16.56 -8.35
N ILE A 15 -0.86 -17.28 -7.48
CA ILE A 15 -1.21 -18.63 -7.04
C ILE A 15 -1.54 -18.52 -5.55
N TYR A 16 -2.72 -18.99 -5.15
CA TYR A 16 -3.22 -18.80 -3.78
C TYR A 16 -4.14 -19.93 -3.35
N GLY A 17 -4.27 -20.10 -2.03
CA GLY A 17 -5.06 -21.17 -1.41
C GLY A 17 -4.36 -22.53 -1.48
N VAL A 18 -4.81 -23.47 -0.64
CA VAL A 18 -4.28 -24.84 -0.56
C VAL A 18 -4.48 -25.62 -1.86
N ASP A 19 -5.54 -25.29 -2.62
CA ASP A 19 -5.85 -25.91 -3.90
C ASP A 19 -5.04 -25.34 -5.07
N GLY A 20 -4.12 -24.39 -4.83
CA GLY A 20 -3.31 -23.77 -5.87
C GLY A 20 -4.14 -23.00 -6.91
N LYS A 21 -5.22 -22.34 -6.48
CA LYS A 21 -6.06 -21.51 -7.37
C LYS A 21 -5.22 -20.41 -7.99
N THR A 22 -5.56 -20.06 -9.23
CA THR A 22 -4.73 -19.13 -9.99
C THR A 22 -5.50 -18.01 -10.65
N ILE A 23 -4.96 -16.79 -10.58
CA ILE A 23 -5.53 -15.60 -11.22
C ILE A 23 -4.46 -14.99 -12.13
N LYS A 24 -4.80 -14.81 -13.42
CA LYS A 24 -3.97 -14.11 -14.39
C LYS A 24 -4.22 -12.61 -14.28
N VAL A 25 -3.14 -11.82 -14.21
CA VAL A 25 -3.19 -10.37 -14.02
C VAL A 25 -2.47 -9.67 -15.15
N LYS A 26 -3.09 -8.64 -15.73
CA LYS A 26 -2.49 -7.74 -16.73
C LYS A 26 -1.75 -6.61 -16.01
N PHE A 27 -0.47 -6.41 -16.32
CA PHE A 27 0.32 -5.38 -15.63
C PHE A 27 0.03 -3.97 -16.12
N ASP A 28 -0.33 -3.77 -17.40
CA ASP A 28 -0.50 -2.44 -17.98
C ASP A 28 -1.50 -1.57 -17.23
N LYS A 29 -2.61 -2.17 -16.75
CA LYS A 29 -3.64 -1.48 -15.96
C LYS A 29 -3.18 -1.14 -14.53
N LEU A 30 -2.12 -1.78 -14.04
CA LEU A 30 -1.62 -1.63 -12.68
C LEU A 30 -0.37 -0.77 -12.61
N ARG A 31 0.44 -0.67 -13.68
CA ARG A 31 1.73 0.04 -13.71
C ARG A 31 1.67 1.44 -13.09
N GLN A 32 0.73 2.28 -13.53
CA GLN A 32 0.61 3.65 -13.02
C GLN A 32 0.21 3.68 -11.54
N LYS A 33 -0.73 2.82 -11.13
CA LYS A 33 -1.17 2.73 -9.73
C LYS A 33 -0.04 2.23 -8.83
N THR A 34 0.68 1.20 -9.27
CA THR A 34 1.84 0.65 -8.56
C THR A 34 2.95 1.69 -8.43
N ALA A 35 3.26 2.45 -9.50
CA ALA A 35 4.27 3.51 -9.44
C ALA A 35 3.92 4.57 -8.38
N LYS A 36 2.66 5.01 -8.30
CA LYS A 36 2.19 5.95 -7.26
C LYS A 36 2.34 5.37 -5.85
N ILE A 37 2.01 4.09 -5.66
CA ILE A 37 2.15 3.41 -4.36
C ILE A 37 3.64 3.34 -3.96
N ILE A 38 4.53 2.99 -4.89
CA ILE A 38 5.97 2.92 -4.61
C ILE A 38 6.52 4.30 -4.20
N ILE A 39 6.10 5.38 -4.89
CA ILE A 39 6.48 6.74 -4.52
C ILE A 39 5.99 7.07 -3.10
N ALA A 40 4.72 6.79 -2.78
CA ALA A 40 4.19 7.04 -1.45
C ALA A 40 4.92 6.26 -0.34
N ILE A 41 5.28 4.99 -0.59
CA ILE A 41 6.08 4.19 0.35
C ILE A 41 7.46 4.82 0.54
N ARG A 42 8.13 5.24 -0.55
CA ARG A 42 9.44 5.91 -0.47
C ARG A 42 9.37 7.22 0.32
N ASP A 43 8.33 8.01 0.13
CA ASP A 43 8.18 9.29 0.84
C ASP A 43 8.00 9.09 2.35
N ILE A 44 7.28 8.03 2.76
CA ILE A 44 7.14 7.64 4.17
C ILE A 44 8.49 7.16 4.73
N LEU A 45 9.20 6.29 4.00
CA LEU A 45 10.49 5.75 4.46
C LEU A 45 11.60 6.80 4.56
N LEU A 46 11.55 7.83 3.72
CA LEU A 46 12.51 8.94 3.74
C LEU A 46 12.10 10.06 4.69
N GLU A 47 11.08 9.84 5.54
CA GLU A 47 10.54 10.82 6.50
C GLU A 47 10.13 12.16 5.89
N LYS A 48 9.97 12.21 4.56
CA LYS A 48 9.55 13.43 3.86
C LYS A 48 8.12 13.81 4.18
N GLN A 49 7.32 12.84 4.62
CA GLN A 49 5.96 13.03 5.10
C GLN A 49 5.67 12.08 6.26
N ILE A 50 5.20 12.63 7.38
CA ILE A 50 4.63 11.85 8.47
C ILE A 50 3.35 11.18 7.96
N PRO A 51 3.21 9.84 8.05
CA PRO A 51 2.00 9.16 7.62
C PRO A 51 0.83 9.62 8.48
N ILE A 52 -0.17 10.24 7.84
CA ILE A 52 -1.37 10.69 8.53
C ILE A 52 -2.15 9.46 9.02
N PHE A 53 -2.30 9.33 10.33
CA PHE A 53 -3.14 8.29 10.91
C PHE A 53 -4.60 8.54 10.52
N ARG A 54 -5.21 7.55 9.86
CA ARG A 54 -6.65 7.53 9.56
C ARG A 54 -7.18 6.14 9.84
N LEU A 55 -8.22 6.06 10.66
CA LEU A 55 -8.98 4.83 10.83
C LEU A 55 -9.63 4.47 9.50
N LYS A 56 -9.28 3.30 8.97
CA LYS A 56 -9.85 2.74 7.73
C LYS A 56 -10.39 1.35 8.04
N ASP A 57 -11.15 0.77 7.12
CA ASP A 57 -11.73 -0.57 7.32
C ASP A 57 -10.68 -1.66 7.65
N HIS A 58 -9.47 -1.56 7.08
CA HIS A 58 -8.39 -2.50 7.41
C HIS A 58 -7.99 -2.47 8.89
N CYS A 59 -8.23 -1.36 9.62
CA CYS A 59 -7.90 -1.25 11.03
C CYS A 59 -8.73 -2.23 11.88
N LYS A 60 -9.93 -2.63 11.42
CA LYS A 60 -10.81 -3.60 12.12
C LYS A 60 -10.19 -4.99 12.24
N ILE A 61 -9.28 -5.34 11.33
CA ILE A 61 -8.60 -6.65 11.29
C ILE A 61 -7.09 -6.52 11.53
N CYS A 62 -6.60 -5.31 11.78
CA CYS A 62 -5.17 -5.06 11.94
C CYS A 62 -4.76 -5.36 13.40
N GLN A 63 -3.82 -6.29 13.57
CA GLN A 63 -3.26 -6.63 14.89
C GLN A 63 -2.49 -5.46 15.54
N PHE A 64 -2.12 -4.44 14.77
CA PHE A 64 -1.38 -3.26 15.23
C PHE A 64 -2.27 -2.02 15.43
N SER A 65 -3.59 -2.17 15.33
CA SER A 65 -4.54 -1.05 15.42
C SER A 65 -4.35 -0.22 16.69
N ASN A 66 -4.21 -0.87 17.86
CA ASN A 66 -3.96 -0.20 19.14
C ASN A 66 -2.60 0.52 19.15
N THR A 67 -1.54 -0.15 18.69
CA THR A 67 -0.19 0.44 18.65
C THR A 67 -0.14 1.69 17.76
N CYS A 68 -0.76 1.64 16.58
CA CYS A 68 -0.82 2.79 15.69
C CYS A 68 -1.67 3.93 16.29
N HIS A 69 -2.76 3.60 16.97
CA HIS A 69 -3.61 4.57 17.67
C HIS A 69 -2.85 5.26 18.82
N ASP A 70 -2.16 4.49 19.66
CA ASP A 70 -1.41 5.01 20.81
C ASP A 70 -0.23 5.87 20.36
N SER A 71 0.46 5.46 19.29
CA SER A 71 1.52 6.26 18.66
C SER A 71 0.98 7.58 18.10
N ALA A 72 -0.22 7.59 17.52
CA ALA A 72 -0.86 8.82 17.04
C ALA A 72 -1.25 9.75 18.20
N ILE A 73 -1.68 9.21 19.35
CA ILE A 73 -1.92 9.99 20.58
C ILE A 73 -0.63 10.64 21.07
N LEU A 74 0.42 9.86 21.24
CA LEU A 74 1.68 10.32 21.82
C LEU A 74 2.36 11.39 20.98
N ASN A 75 2.29 11.28 19.66
CA ASN A 75 2.91 12.24 18.73
C ASN A 75 1.99 13.40 18.34
N SER A 76 0.79 13.52 18.92
CA SER A 76 -0.23 14.51 18.53
C SER A 76 -0.57 14.48 17.02
N ASP A 77 -0.39 13.32 16.36
CA ASP A 77 -0.57 13.13 14.92
C ASP A 77 -2.05 12.92 14.53
N PHE A 78 -2.97 13.46 15.32
CA PHE A 78 -4.39 13.49 15.02
C PHE A 78 -4.74 14.65 14.11
N ARG A 79 -4.56 14.48 12.79
CA ARG A 79 -5.33 15.28 11.84
C ARG A 79 -6.71 14.65 11.71
N ALA A 80 -7.63 15.16 12.53
CA ALA A 80 -9.03 14.77 12.53
C ALA A 80 -9.59 14.78 11.10
N ILE A 81 -9.86 13.60 10.57
CA ILE A 81 -10.74 13.45 9.41
C ILE A 81 -11.91 12.65 9.93
N ARG A 82 -12.98 13.40 10.21
CA ARG A 82 -14.31 12.90 10.52
C ARG A 82 -14.73 11.90 9.43
N PHE A 83 -15.41 10.87 9.90
CA PHE A 83 -16.06 9.79 9.17
C PHE A 83 -16.87 10.30 7.98
#